data_AF-A0A4R6PPU6-F1
#
_entry.id   AF-A0A4R6PPU6-F1
#
_cell.length_a   1.000
_cell.length_b   1.000
_cell.length_c   1.000
_cell.angle_alpha   90.00
_cell.angle_beta   90.00
_cell.angle_gamma   90.00
#
_symmetry.space_group_name_H-M   'P 1'
#
loop_
_entity.id
_entity.type
_entity.pdbx_description
1 polymer ?
#
loop_
_entity_poly.entity_id
_entity_poly.type
_entity_poly.pdbx_seq_one_letter_code
_entity_poly.pdbx_strand_id
1 'polypeptide(L)'
;MDDRPRKLPRQRRARETVETLLEAAAQVFSREGAAATTNRIAERAGVSIGTLYQYFPNKTAMLRALAERHFLAAGTGLGEVPGSSMGK
;
A
#
# COMPACT_ATOMS: atom_id res chain seq x y z
N MET A 1 -37.61 -8.42 -11.56
CA MET A 1 -36.54 -8.54 -10.54
C MET A 1 -35.30 -7.88 -11.14
N ASP A 2 -34.72 -6.91 -10.44
CA ASP A 2 -33.63 -6.08 -10.98
C ASP A 2 -32.29 -6.82 -10.80
N ASP A 3 -31.76 -7.44 -11.86
CA ASP A 3 -30.68 -8.42 -11.81
C ASP A 3 -29.32 -7.83 -12.24
N ARG A 4 -28.97 -6.65 -11.71
CA ARG A 4 -27.81 -5.87 -12.19
C ARG A 4 -26.65 -5.86 -11.20
N PRO A 5 -25.45 -6.33 -11.57
CA PRO A 5 -24.24 -6.02 -10.82
C PRO A 5 -23.82 -4.57 -11.09
N ARG A 6 -23.99 -3.68 -10.11
CA ARG A 6 -23.69 -2.23 -10.24
C ARG A 6 -22.18 -1.89 -10.24
N LYS A 7 -21.30 -2.84 -9.90
CA LYS A 7 -19.83 -2.79 -10.10
C LYS A 7 -19.23 -4.21 -9.99
N LEU A 8 -18.46 -4.61 -11.01
CA LEU A 8 -18.11 -5.99 -11.34
C LEU A 8 -16.77 -6.51 -10.73
N PRO A 9 -16.46 -7.82 -10.85
CA PRO A 9 -15.24 -8.50 -10.37
C PRO A 9 -13.90 -7.78 -10.56
N ARG A 10 -13.78 -6.91 -11.57
CA ARG A 10 -12.61 -6.03 -11.77
C ARG A 10 -12.33 -5.14 -10.56
N GLN A 11 -13.37 -4.62 -9.91
CA GLN A 11 -13.21 -3.80 -8.70
C GLN A 11 -12.71 -4.64 -7.51
N ARG A 12 -13.13 -5.91 -7.40
CA ARG A 12 -12.60 -6.83 -6.39
C ARG A 12 -11.13 -7.16 -6.64
N ARG A 13 -10.78 -7.58 -7.86
CA ARG A 13 -9.39 -7.87 -8.24
C ARG A 13 -8.47 -6.67 -8.05
N ALA A 14 -8.93 -5.46 -8.38
CA ALA A 14 -8.15 -4.24 -8.16
C ALA A 14 -7.87 -4.00 -6.67
N ARG A 15 -8.87 -4.20 -5.80
CA ARG A 15 -8.70 -4.09 -4.34
C ARG A 15 -7.74 -5.16 -3.81
N GLU A 16 -7.90 -6.41 -4.22
CA GLU A 16 -7.01 -7.52 -3.83
C GLU A 16 -5.56 -7.27 -4.28
N THR A 17 -5.38 -6.72 -5.49
CA THR A 17 -4.05 -6.37 -6.00
C THR A 17 -3.41 -5.26 -5.16
N VAL A 18 -4.18 -4.22 -4.80
CA VAL A 18 -3.70 -3.13 -3.94
C VAL A 18 -3.31 -3.66 -2.56
N GLU A 19 -4.14 -4.50 -1.93
CA GLU A 19 -3.82 -5.10 -0.63
C GLU A 19 -2.54 -5.96 -0.71
N THR A 20 -2.41 -6.78 -1.75
CA THR A 20 -1.21 -7.60 -1.97
C THR A 20 0.05 -6.74 -2.12
N LEU A 21 -0.04 -5.65 -2.89
CA LEU A 21 1.05 -4.69 -3.06
C LEU A 21 1.42 -3.98 -1.75
N LEU A 22 0.44 -3.56 -0.96
CA LEU A 22 0.69 -2.88 0.33
C LEU A 22 1.29 -3.83 1.37
N GLU A 23 0.84 -5.08 1.40
CA GLU A 23 1.39 -6.13 2.26
C GLU A 23 2.87 -6.41 1.91
N ALA A 24 3.16 -6.63 0.64
CA ALA A 24 4.53 -6.81 0.16
C ALA A 24 5.40 -5.57 0.45
N ALA A 25 4.86 -4.37 0.26
CA ALA A 25 5.54 -3.12 0.56
C ALA A 25 5.92 -3.03 2.04
N ALA A 26 4.98 -3.29 2.94
CA ALA A 26 5.22 -3.27 4.39
C ALA A 26 6.37 -4.21 4.77
N GLN A 27 6.38 -5.42 4.21
CA GLN A 27 7.39 -6.42 4.51
C GLN A 27 8.78 -6.06 3.94
N VAL A 28 8.84 -5.42 2.77
CA VAL A 28 10.10 -4.96 2.16
C VAL A 28 10.63 -3.73 2.90
N PHE A 29 9.78 -2.75 3.20
CA PHE A 29 10.17 -1.57 3.96
C PHE A 29 10.63 -1.91 5.38
N SER A 30 9.96 -2.84 6.06
CA SER A 30 10.37 -3.28 7.40
C SER A 30 11.76 -3.92 7.41
N ARG A 31 12.14 -4.61 6.34
CA ARG A 31 13.45 -5.27 6.21
C ARG A 31 14.55 -4.34 5.71
N GLU A 32 14.24 -3.46 4.76
CA GLU A 32 15.25 -2.73 3.97
C GLU A 32 15.23 -1.22 4.20
N GLY A 33 14.21 -0.69 4.88
CA GLY A 33 14.03 0.73 5.12
C GLY A 33 14.11 1.55 3.83
N ALA A 34 14.99 2.55 3.82
CA ALA A 34 15.18 3.45 2.69
C ALA A 34 15.66 2.74 1.40
N ALA A 35 16.36 1.60 1.54
CA ALA A 35 16.90 0.83 0.41
C ALA A 35 15.84 0.02 -0.36
N ALA A 36 14.60 -0.06 0.15
CA ALA A 36 13.50 -0.70 -0.55
C ALA A 36 13.28 -0.11 -1.95
N THR A 37 13.04 -0.98 -2.93
CA THR A 37 12.78 -0.61 -4.33
C THR A 37 11.42 -1.13 -4.80
N THR A 38 10.82 -0.46 -5.78
CA THR A 38 9.55 -0.89 -6.40
C THR A 38 9.68 -2.25 -7.07
N ASN A 39 10.84 -2.58 -7.65
CA ASN A 39 11.11 -3.90 -8.23
C ASN A 39 11.02 -5.02 -7.18
N ARG A 40 11.70 -4.86 -6.03
CA ARG A 40 11.64 -5.85 -4.94
C ARG A 40 10.22 -6.01 -4.39
N ILE A 41 9.46 -4.92 -4.34
CA ILE A 41 8.06 -4.97 -3.89
C ILE A 41 7.18 -5.72 -4.89
N ALA A 42 7.33 -5.45 -6.20
CA ALA A 42 6.60 -6.17 -7.25
C ALA A 42 6.92 -7.67 -7.23
N GLU A 43 8.22 -8.02 -7.13
CA GLU A 43 8.69 -9.40 -7.00
C GLU A 43 8.08 -10.09 -5.77
N ARG A 44 8.15 -9.45 -4.60
CA ARG A 44 7.56 -9.95 -3.34
C ARG A 44 6.04 -10.16 -3.46
N ALA A 45 5.34 -9.26 -4.14
CA ALA A 45 3.90 -9.33 -4.36
C ALA A 45 3.49 -10.37 -5.42
N GLY A 46 4.44 -10.96 -6.16
CA GLY A 46 4.14 -11.86 -7.27
C GLY A 46 3.41 -11.16 -8.43
N VAL A 47 3.61 -9.85 -8.61
CA VAL A 47 2.99 -9.07 -9.70
C VAL A 47 4.05 -8.45 -10.60
N SER A 48 3.66 -8.12 -11.83
CA SER A 48 4.57 -7.40 -12.73
C SER A 48 4.86 -5.99 -12.23
N ILE A 49 6.05 -5.47 -12.54
CA ILE A 49 6.40 -4.07 -12.25
C ILE A 49 5.44 -3.08 -12.93
N GLY A 50 4.95 -3.41 -14.13
CA GLY A 50 3.95 -2.62 -14.83
C GLY A 50 2.61 -2.57 -14.09
N THR A 51 2.17 -3.69 -13.51
CA THR A 51 0.99 -3.73 -12.64
C THR A 51 1.17 -2.85 -11.41
N LEU A 52 2.33 -2.90 -10.76
CA LEU A 52 2.62 -2.01 -9.63
C LEU A 52 2.46 -0.54 -10.03
N TYR A 53 3.08 -0.13 -11.14
CA TYR A 53 3.02 1.27 -11.59
C TYR A 53 1.63 1.73 -12.05
N GLN A 54 0.74 0.82 -12.44
CA GLN A 54 -0.68 1.15 -12.70
C GLN A 54 -1.41 1.62 -11.43
N TYR A 55 -1.00 1.15 -10.25
CA TYR A 55 -1.60 1.53 -8.97
C TYR A 55 -0.78 2.59 -8.22
N PHE A 56 0.55 2.48 -8.28
CA PHE A 56 1.47 3.32 -7.51
C PHE A 56 2.55 3.86 -8.44
N PRO A 57 2.45 5.14 -8.87
CA PRO A 57 3.39 5.72 -9.84
C PRO A 57 4.82 5.84 -9.30
N ASN A 58 5.01 5.78 -7.97
CA ASN A 58 6.32 5.82 -7.34
C ASN A 58 6.29 5.24 -5.92
N LYS A 59 7.48 5.03 -5.34
CA LYS A 59 7.68 4.50 -3.98
C LYS A 59 6.97 5.35 -2.91
N THR A 60 6.95 6.67 -3.07
CA THR A 60 6.32 7.61 -2.13
C THR A 60 4.79 7.46 -2.10
N ALA A 61 4.14 7.25 -3.24
CA ALA A 61 2.70 7.02 -3.31
C ALA A 61 2.31 5.74 -2.56
N MET A 62 3.13 4.70 -2.66
CA MET A 62 2.94 3.45 -1.93
C MET A 62 3.17 3.60 -0.43
N LEU A 63 4.22 4.33 -0.01
CA LEU A 63 4.47 4.66 1.40
C LEU A 63 3.31 5.44 2.01
N ARG A 64 2.77 6.42 1.29
CA ARG A 64 1.62 7.20 1.75
C ARG A 64 0.38 6.31 1.93
N ALA A 65 0.07 5.47 0.94
CA ALA A 65 -1.06 4.55 1.04
C ALA A 65 -0.89 3.54 2.19
N LEU A 66 0.34 3.08 2.45
CA LEU A 66 0.63 2.21 3.57
C LEU A 66 0.45 2.95 4.92
N ALA A 67 0.92 4.20 5.02
CA ALA A 67 0.69 5.03 6.20
C ALA A 67 -0.80 5.27 6.44
N GLU A 68 -1.57 5.63 5.40
CA GLU A 68 -3.03 5.79 5.47
C GLU A 68 -3.73 4.50 5.96
N ARG A 69 -3.31 3.33 5.45
CA ARG A 69 -3.80 2.01 5.92
C ARG A 69 -3.56 1.81 7.41
N HIS A 70 -2.38 2.15 7.90
CA HIS A 70 -2.04 2.03 9.33
C HIS A 70 -2.75 3.06 10.20
N PHE A 71 -2.88 4.31 9.75
CA PHE A 71 -3.63 5.33 10.49
C PHE A 71 -5.12 5.00 10.58
N LEU A 72 -5.71 4.46 9.51
CA LEU A 72 -7.11 4.03 9.52
C LEU A 72 -7.31 2.79 10.42
N ALA A 73 -6.35 1.86 10.44
CA ALA A 73 -6.33 0.73 11.38
C ALA A 73 -6.06 1.17 12.84
N ALA A 74 -5.32 2.26 13.02
CA ALA A 74 -4.98 2.84 14.32
C ALA A 74 -5.97 3.91 14.80
N GLY A 75 -6.98 4.28 14.01
CA GLY A 75 -8.12 5.10 14.45
C GLY A 75 -8.96 4.44 15.54
N THR A 76 -8.68 3.17 15.84
CA THR A 76 -9.14 2.41 17.01
C THR A 76 -8.11 2.31 18.15
N GLY A 77 -6.95 2.99 18.10
CA GLY A 77 -5.93 2.81 19.14
C GLY A 77 -4.67 3.69 19.20
N LEU A 78 -4.51 4.79 18.45
CA LEU A 78 -3.33 5.69 18.65
C LEU A 78 -3.74 7.15 18.81
N GLY A 79 -4.10 7.51 20.04
CA GLY A 79 -3.74 8.82 20.54
C GLY A 79 -2.22 8.88 20.73
N GLU A 80 -1.63 9.97 20.25
CA GLU A 80 -0.26 10.43 20.54
C GLU A 80 0.88 9.84 19.69
N VAL A 81 1.36 10.66 18.74
CA VAL A 81 2.73 10.58 18.21
C VAL A 81 3.46 11.81 18.73
N PRO A 82 4.28 11.71 19.80
CA PRO A 82 5.10 12.83 20.25
C PRO A 82 6.35 12.93 19.37
N GLY A 83 6.57 14.11 18.79
CA GLY A 83 7.89 14.63 18.45
C GLY A 83 8.64 13.99 17.27
N SER A 84 8.67 14.71 16.15
CA SER A 84 9.91 14.81 15.37
C SER A 84 10.23 16.28 15.15
N SER A 85 10.84 16.85 16.19
CA SER A 85 11.74 17.99 16.04
C SER A 85 13.12 17.45 15.69
N MET A 86 13.62 17.79 14.51
CA MET A 86 15.02 17.74 14.10
C MET A 86 15.11 18.53 12.78
N GLY A 87 15.89 19.59 12.60
CA GLY A 87 16.88 20.26 13.43
C GLY A 87 17.03 21.71 12.94
N LYS A 88 17.93 22.44 13.60
CA LYS A 88 18.24 23.85 13.37
C LYS A 88 18.60 24.17 11.91
#